data_AF-Q5LUL7-F1
#
_entry.id   AF-Q5LUL7-F1
#
_cell.length_a   1.000
_cell.length_b   1.000
_cell.length_c   1.000
_cell.angle_alpha   90.00
_cell.angle_beta   90.00
_cell.angle_gamma   90.00
#
_symmetry.space_group_name_H-M   'P 1'
#
loop_
_entity.id
_entity.type
_entity.pdbx_description
1 polymer ?
#
loop_
_entity_poly.entity_id
_entity_poly.type
_entity_poly.pdbx_seq_one_letter_code
_entity_poly.pdbx_strand_id
1 'polypeptide(L)'
;MPNCAIPSRRCGRMARGESVMAGNRIRRQNTTDEFERLEPGVAQDLLAFNITKQRIVDLCNKEFDEDPLEGAKNYSSFHRALDGHEVYSGIVHALTNLRDDQATNPAKYLPKEGPGEDLAEWMAQFAKATWWYNLLDLEMTQSTLNAWFSGRGKRERPDVREQVEAWWAKLSEAVELVMRRNRAEARSRHHDSEVKRDEWDKPRREAMSWDTWCKDQLEDGLSMEEVREHFIGEALIYKTSLFDVDIIDLANPQNPLEAESPTDLERNLCEYMWSELVERDFACAVSRHPTEFDPTPFFEEDRWGDRRNEECPKDINSELYKLNYRTKVTRFWDAEQRCVSTEREIVAVSKDGIDWQEPTERQKQGWSSGFDYWLAAMDAGESTDSQYKQALDAASLRVRQIDRKLSLEMDDAERRSLKVQLEEAQDWENHCHNDY
;
A
#
# COMPACT_ATOMS: atom_id res chain seq x y z
N MET A 1 -20.64 -59.43 -6.81
CA MET A 1 -22.07 -59.84 -6.62
C MET A 1 -22.06 -61.11 -5.77
N PRO A 2 -22.91 -61.25 -4.73
CA PRO A 2 -24.35 -61.01 -4.81
C PRO A 2 -25.01 -60.18 -3.67
N ASN A 3 -26.10 -59.52 -4.09
CA ASN A 3 -27.41 -59.34 -3.46
C ASN A 3 -27.61 -58.57 -2.12
N CYS A 4 -28.14 -57.35 -2.29
CA CYS A 4 -29.45 -56.85 -1.83
C CYS A 4 -30.10 -57.44 -0.55
N ALA A 5 -30.47 -56.56 0.39
CA ALA A 5 -31.87 -56.37 0.84
C ALA A 5 -32.03 -55.20 1.85
N ILE A 6 -32.84 -54.21 1.49
CA ILE A 6 -33.66 -53.33 2.35
C ILE A 6 -35.11 -53.80 2.09
N PRO A 7 -36.06 -53.96 3.05
CA PRO A 7 -36.76 -52.85 3.77
C PRO A 7 -37.34 -53.21 5.18
N SER A 8 -37.71 -52.27 6.06
CA SER A 8 -38.99 -51.52 6.06
C SER A 8 -39.10 -50.69 7.36
N ARG A 9 -39.31 -49.36 7.26
CA ARG A 9 -40.55 -48.60 7.52
C ARG A 9 -41.29 -48.86 8.86
N ARG A 10 -41.37 -47.81 9.69
CA ARG A 10 -42.64 -47.33 10.27
C ARG A 10 -42.66 -45.79 10.38
N CYS A 11 -43.74 -45.23 9.85
CA CYS A 11 -44.15 -43.82 9.86
C CYS A 11 -44.96 -43.46 11.12
N GLY A 12 -45.02 -42.15 11.43
CA GLY A 12 -46.10 -41.50 12.18
C GLY A 12 -45.71 -40.07 12.64
N ARG A 13 -45.80 -39.05 11.77
CA ARG A 13 -46.89 -38.04 11.63
C ARG A 13 -46.99 -36.93 12.71
N MET A 14 -46.67 -35.72 12.24
CA MET A 14 -47.33 -34.39 12.36
C MET A 14 -47.42 -33.61 13.69
N ALA A 15 -46.81 -32.42 13.71
CA ALA A 15 -47.43 -31.06 13.81
C ALA A 15 -46.31 -30.00 13.67
N ARG A 16 -46.14 -29.28 12.55
CA ARG A 16 -46.65 -27.93 12.18
C ARG A 16 -46.48 -26.79 13.21
N GLY A 17 -45.81 -25.73 12.75
CA GLY A 17 -45.68 -24.38 13.33
C GLY A 17 -44.24 -24.14 13.80
N GLU A 18 -43.41 -23.21 13.31
CA GLU A 18 -43.63 -21.97 12.56
C GLU A 18 -42.36 -21.64 11.74
N SER A 19 -42.56 -20.88 10.67
CA SER A 19 -41.54 -20.35 9.76
C SER A 19 -41.19 -18.93 10.20
N VAL A 20 -39.92 -18.61 10.49
CA VAL A 20 -39.43 -17.22 10.46
C VAL A 20 -37.92 -17.18 10.13
N MET A 21 -37.62 -16.52 9.00
CA MET A 21 -36.36 -15.85 8.62
C MET A 21 -35.17 -16.73 8.21
N ALA A 22 -35.18 -17.09 6.93
CA ALA A 22 -33.98 -17.25 6.14
C ALA A 22 -33.16 -15.94 6.22
N GLY A 23 -32.10 -15.94 7.03
CA GLY A 23 -31.05 -14.95 6.92
C GLY A 23 -30.46 -15.04 5.52
N ASN A 24 -30.51 -13.94 4.78
CA ASN A 24 -29.74 -13.75 3.55
C ASN A 24 -28.26 -13.77 3.92
N ARG A 25 -27.70 -14.97 4.10
CA ARG A 25 -26.27 -15.20 3.91
C ARG A 25 -26.03 -14.90 2.44
N ILE A 26 -25.37 -13.77 2.19
CA ILE A 26 -24.64 -13.51 0.96
C ILE A 26 -23.98 -14.84 0.59
N ARG A 27 -24.39 -15.42 -0.55
CA ARG A 27 -23.71 -16.58 -1.10
C ARG A 27 -22.28 -16.12 -1.33
N ARG A 28 -21.35 -16.55 -0.47
CA ARG A 28 -19.92 -16.55 -0.78
C ARG A 28 -19.81 -17.11 -2.20
N GLN A 29 -19.26 -16.33 -3.12
CA GLN A 29 -18.86 -16.86 -4.40
C GLN A 29 -18.00 -18.10 -4.11
N ASN A 30 -18.28 -19.20 -4.78
CA ASN A 30 -17.45 -20.39 -4.70
C ASN A 30 -16.05 -20.01 -5.22
N THR A 31 -15.09 -19.81 -4.32
CA THR A 31 -13.67 -19.73 -4.64
C THR A 31 -13.04 -21.03 -4.16
N THR A 32 -12.65 -21.87 -5.11
CA THR A 32 -11.84 -23.09 -4.89
C THR A 32 -10.44 -22.80 -4.32
N ASP A 33 -10.09 -21.51 -4.12
CA ASP A 33 -8.76 -21.00 -3.75
C ASP A 33 -8.74 -20.40 -2.33
N GLU A 34 -9.55 -20.93 -1.39
CA GLU A 34 -9.48 -20.48 0.01
C GLU A 34 -8.23 -21.03 0.73
N PHE A 35 -7.64 -22.14 0.27
CA PHE A 35 -6.49 -22.77 0.92
C PHE A 35 -5.35 -23.07 -0.05
N GLU A 36 -4.15 -22.71 0.35
CA GLU A 36 -2.93 -22.83 -0.45
C GLU A 36 -1.77 -23.35 0.41
N ARG A 37 -0.71 -23.80 -0.26
CA ARG A 37 0.57 -24.10 0.38
C ARG A 37 1.56 -23.02 0.02
N LEU A 38 2.34 -22.62 1.01
CA LEU A 38 3.47 -21.73 0.79
C LEU A 38 4.43 -22.35 -0.24
N GLU A 39 4.86 -21.54 -1.19
CA GLU A 39 5.77 -22.00 -2.24
C GLU A 39 7.07 -22.55 -1.63
N PRO A 40 7.65 -23.62 -2.22
CA PRO A 40 8.94 -24.13 -1.78
C PRO A 40 10.00 -23.02 -1.83
N GLY A 41 10.78 -22.88 -0.75
CA GLY A 41 11.83 -21.86 -0.65
C GLY A 41 11.43 -20.61 0.15
N VAL A 42 10.19 -20.13 0.03
CA VAL A 42 9.76 -18.88 0.71
C VAL A 42 9.92 -18.94 2.23
N ALA A 43 9.60 -20.07 2.87
CA ALA A 43 9.83 -20.25 4.30
C ALA A 43 11.32 -20.19 4.68
N GLN A 44 12.20 -20.73 3.81
CA GLN A 44 13.64 -20.73 4.02
C GLN A 44 14.19 -19.31 3.86
N ASP A 45 13.78 -18.61 2.80
CA ASP A 45 14.10 -17.20 2.54
C ASP A 45 13.74 -16.34 3.75
N LEU A 46 12.47 -16.40 4.16
CA LEU A 46 11.97 -15.65 5.31
C LEU A 46 12.76 -15.95 6.58
N LEU A 47 13.23 -17.18 6.78
CA LEU A 47 14.05 -17.56 7.93
C LEU A 47 15.51 -17.14 7.83
N ALA A 48 16.07 -17.06 6.61
CA ALA A 48 17.40 -16.52 6.36
C ALA A 48 17.45 -15.04 6.74
N PHE A 49 16.40 -14.29 6.41
CA PHE A 49 16.28 -12.88 6.78
C PHE A 49 15.76 -12.67 8.22
N ASN A 50 14.77 -13.45 8.65
CA ASN A 50 14.19 -13.35 9.99
C ASN A 50 14.57 -14.56 10.82
N ILE A 51 15.36 -14.28 11.85
CA ILE A 51 15.93 -15.22 12.80
C ILE A 51 14.94 -16.27 13.36
N THR A 52 13.65 -15.93 13.49
CA THR A 52 12.64 -16.84 14.06
C THR A 52 11.31 -16.76 13.30
N LYS A 53 10.60 -17.89 13.25
CA LYS A 53 9.20 -17.95 12.81
C LYS A 53 8.32 -16.96 13.58
N GLN A 54 8.52 -16.82 14.89
CA GLN A 54 7.78 -15.86 15.72
C GLN A 54 7.90 -14.44 15.18
N ARG A 55 9.11 -13.98 14.85
CA ARG A 55 9.33 -12.65 14.27
C ARG A 55 8.61 -12.48 12.92
N ILE A 56 8.62 -13.52 12.07
CA ILE A 56 7.87 -13.52 10.80
C ILE A 56 6.38 -13.32 11.07
N VAL A 57 5.82 -14.10 12.02
CA VAL A 57 4.41 -13.99 12.40
C VAL A 57 4.10 -12.60 12.97
N ASP A 58 4.95 -12.06 13.83
CA ASP A 58 4.78 -10.71 14.40
C ASP A 58 4.78 -9.64 13.30
N LEU A 59 5.64 -9.77 12.28
CA LEU A 59 5.67 -8.84 11.15
C LEU A 59 4.44 -8.95 10.25
N CYS A 60 3.90 -10.15 10.05
CA CYS A 60 2.66 -10.36 9.30
C CYS A 60 1.39 -9.98 10.08
N ASN A 61 1.51 -9.82 11.41
CA ASN A 61 0.40 -9.52 12.32
C ASN A 61 0.44 -8.10 12.91
N LYS A 62 1.38 -7.23 12.49
CA LYS A 62 1.32 -5.82 12.89
C LYS A 62 0.04 -5.20 12.33
N GLU A 63 -0.73 -4.61 13.24
CA GLU A 63 -2.08 -4.05 13.08
C GLU A 63 -2.28 -3.35 11.72
N PHE A 64 -3.13 -3.96 10.90
CA PHE A 64 -3.97 -3.22 9.99
C PHE A 64 -5.30 -3.07 10.73
N ASP A 65 -5.71 -1.84 11.03
CA ASP A 65 -7.13 -1.60 11.36
C ASP A 65 -7.93 -2.10 10.14
N GLU A 66 -8.85 -3.03 10.39
CA GLU A 66 -9.60 -3.82 9.39
C GLU A 66 -8.80 -4.87 8.59
N ASP A 67 -8.31 -5.91 9.28
CA ASP A 67 -7.94 -7.16 8.61
C ASP A 67 -9.14 -8.13 8.52
N PRO A 68 -9.75 -8.36 7.34
CA PRO A 68 -10.87 -9.30 7.16
C PRO A 68 -10.49 -10.76 7.50
N LEU A 69 -9.23 -11.02 7.85
CA LEU A 69 -8.65 -12.32 8.14
C LEU A 69 -8.40 -12.57 9.64
N GLU A 70 -8.77 -11.66 10.54
CA GLU A 70 -8.49 -11.76 11.99
C GLU A 70 -9.00 -13.08 12.60
N GLY A 71 -10.11 -13.63 12.08
CA GLY A 71 -10.64 -14.94 12.49
C GLY A 71 -9.84 -16.18 12.01
N ALA A 72 -8.99 -16.03 10.99
CA ALA A 72 -8.18 -17.10 10.39
C ALA A 72 -6.68 -17.00 10.74
N LYS A 73 -6.21 -15.79 11.08
CA LYS A 73 -4.86 -15.49 11.54
C LYS A 73 -4.70 -15.84 13.02
N ASN A 74 -4.28 -17.06 13.28
CA ASN A 74 -3.71 -17.41 14.58
C ASN A 74 -2.26 -17.86 14.40
N TYR A 75 -1.46 -17.75 15.47
CA TYR A 75 -0.07 -18.19 15.48
C TYR A 75 0.12 -19.60 14.90
N SER A 76 -0.80 -20.52 15.21
CA SER A 76 -0.75 -21.89 14.71
C SER A 76 -0.89 -21.97 13.19
N SER A 77 -1.71 -21.12 12.56
CA SER A 77 -1.90 -21.11 11.11
C SER A 77 -0.63 -20.64 10.39
N PHE A 78 0.04 -19.59 10.88
CA PHE A 78 1.31 -19.14 10.30
C PHE A 78 2.43 -20.17 10.47
N HIS A 79 2.54 -20.81 11.64
CA HIS A 79 3.50 -21.89 11.83
C HIS A 79 3.22 -23.06 10.88
N ARG A 80 1.96 -23.46 10.74
CA ARG A 80 1.56 -24.49 9.77
C ARG A 80 1.94 -24.11 8.35
N ALA A 81 1.73 -22.86 7.95
CA ALA A 81 2.11 -22.34 6.63
C ALA A 81 3.62 -22.46 6.40
N LEU A 82 4.42 -21.99 7.37
CA LEU A 82 5.88 -22.07 7.34
C LEU A 82 6.42 -23.51 7.39
N ASP A 83 5.62 -24.48 7.86
CA ASP A 83 5.92 -25.91 7.84
C ASP A 83 5.48 -26.58 6.52
N GLY A 84 4.98 -25.81 5.54
CA GLY A 84 4.55 -26.30 4.23
C GLY A 84 3.16 -26.95 4.23
N HIS A 85 2.37 -26.73 5.28
CA HIS A 85 1.00 -27.21 5.33
C HIS A 85 0.05 -26.28 4.58
N GLU A 86 -1.06 -26.86 4.13
CA GLU A 86 -2.15 -26.13 3.51
C GLU A 86 -2.88 -25.28 4.56
N VAL A 87 -2.99 -23.99 4.27
CA VAL A 87 -3.57 -22.95 5.14
C VAL A 87 -4.35 -21.95 4.28
N TYR A 88 -5.03 -21.00 4.91
CA TYR A 88 -5.77 -19.98 4.18
C TYR A 88 -4.86 -19.19 3.21
N SER A 89 -5.29 -18.98 1.96
CA SER A 89 -4.50 -18.34 0.90
C SER A 89 -4.02 -16.93 1.27
N GLY A 90 -4.78 -16.16 2.04
CA GLY A 90 -4.31 -14.86 2.54
C GLY A 90 -3.12 -14.93 3.51
N ILE A 91 -2.92 -16.04 4.22
CA ILE A 91 -1.71 -16.26 5.03
C ILE A 91 -0.50 -16.51 4.11
N VAL A 92 -0.70 -17.28 3.03
CA VAL A 92 0.34 -17.51 2.03
C VAL A 92 0.73 -16.20 1.36
N HIS A 93 -0.23 -15.41 0.88
CA HIS A 93 0.02 -14.08 0.32
C HIS A 93 0.73 -13.14 1.29
N ALA A 94 0.35 -13.11 2.58
CA ALA A 94 1.02 -12.27 3.57
C ALA A 94 2.49 -12.66 3.77
N LEU A 95 2.82 -13.95 3.73
CA LEU A 95 4.18 -14.45 3.83
C LEU A 95 4.99 -14.14 2.57
N THR A 96 4.41 -14.34 1.39
CA THR A 96 5.06 -14.01 0.10
C THR A 96 5.30 -12.51 -0.03
N ASN A 97 4.31 -11.67 0.30
CA ASN A 97 4.46 -10.21 0.31
C ASN A 97 5.55 -9.75 1.30
N LEU A 98 5.64 -10.37 2.48
CA LEU A 98 6.72 -10.07 3.41
C LEU A 98 8.08 -10.45 2.83
N ARG A 99 8.19 -11.62 2.18
CA ARG A 99 9.43 -12.07 1.53
C ARG A 99 9.85 -11.08 0.45
N ASP A 100 8.93 -10.66 -0.40
CA ASP A 100 9.22 -9.72 -1.49
C ASP A 100 9.53 -8.31 -0.99
N ASP A 101 8.85 -7.80 0.04
CA ASP A 101 9.21 -6.50 0.65
C ASP A 101 10.55 -6.58 1.40
N GLN A 102 10.93 -7.73 1.95
CA GLN A 102 12.24 -7.93 2.56
C GLN A 102 13.36 -8.04 1.53
N ALA A 103 13.11 -8.68 0.38
CA ALA A 103 14.07 -8.72 -0.73
C ALA A 103 14.24 -7.33 -1.35
N THR A 104 13.16 -6.61 -1.60
CA THR A 104 13.18 -5.31 -2.29
C THR A 104 13.49 -4.14 -1.36
N ASN A 105 13.07 -4.17 -0.09
CA ASN A 105 13.24 -3.08 0.86
C ASN A 105 13.86 -3.56 2.19
N PRO A 106 15.02 -4.24 2.18
CA PRO A 106 15.61 -4.85 3.37
C PRO A 106 15.89 -3.83 4.49
N ALA A 107 16.22 -2.58 4.12
CA ALA A 107 16.49 -1.49 5.06
C ALA A 107 15.34 -1.19 6.03
N LYS A 108 14.08 -1.48 5.67
CA LYS A 108 12.91 -1.28 6.56
C LYS A 108 12.94 -2.16 7.81
N TYR A 109 13.65 -3.29 7.75
CA TYR A 109 13.60 -4.35 8.74
C TYR A 109 14.89 -4.53 9.54
N LEU A 110 15.91 -3.73 9.21
CA LEU A 110 17.23 -3.73 9.84
C LEU A 110 17.41 -2.47 10.71
N PRO A 111 18.35 -2.49 11.67
CA PRO A 111 18.75 -1.29 12.40
C PRO A 111 19.16 -0.18 11.43
N LYS A 112 18.74 1.06 11.70
CA LYS A 112 19.11 2.22 10.87
C LYS A 112 20.60 2.57 10.99
N GLU A 113 21.18 2.29 12.15
CA GLU A 113 22.57 2.60 12.48
C GLU A 113 23.32 1.31 12.80
N GLY A 114 24.61 1.30 12.45
CA GLY A 114 25.52 0.20 12.76
C GLY A 114 25.79 0.03 14.25
N PRO A 115 26.67 -0.92 14.61
CA PRO A 115 27.02 -1.17 16.00
C PRO A 115 27.59 0.11 16.65
N GLY A 116 26.87 0.64 17.65
CA GLY A 116 27.28 1.84 18.40
C GLY A 116 28.31 1.55 19.50
N GLU A 117 28.38 2.46 20.47
CA GLU A 117 29.25 2.29 21.64
C GLU A 117 28.83 1.07 22.49
N ASP A 118 27.53 0.91 22.77
CA ASP A 118 27.01 -0.28 23.46
C ASP A 118 26.67 -1.41 22.47
N LEU A 119 27.69 -2.19 22.12
CA LEU A 119 27.56 -3.35 21.25
C LEU A 119 26.61 -4.42 21.82
N ALA A 120 26.53 -4.57 23.16
CA ALA A 120 25.70 -5.58 23.77
C ALA A 120 24.21 -5.24 23.64
N GLU A 121 23.85 -3.98 23.89
CA GLU A 121 22.49 -3.48 23.67
C GLU A 121 22.10 -3.56 22.19
N TRP A 122 23.00 -3.16 21.29
CA TRP A 122 22.74 -3.24 19.84
C TRP A 122 22.52 -4.69 19.38
N MET A 123 23.38 -5.62 19.83
CA MET A 123 23.29 -7.05 19.52
C MET A 123 22.10 -7.74 20.16
N ALA A 124 21.49 -7.18 21.21
CA ALA A 124 20.27 -7.73 21.81
C ALA A 124 19.14 -7.91 20.79
N GLN A 125 19.12 -7.09 19.74
CA GLN A 125 18.18 -7.17 18.61
C GLN A 125 18.31 -8.46 17.79
N PHE A 126 19.51 -9.06 17.78
CA PHE A 126 19.83 -10.28 17.06
C PHE A 126 20.20 -11.45 17.98
N ALA A 127 20.16 -11.27 19.30
CA ALA A 127 20.67 -12.20 20.31
C ALA A 127 20.06 -13.61 20.27
N LYS A 128 18.86 -13.74 19.69
CA LYS A 128 18.19 -15.04 19.52
C LYS A 128 18.66 -15.80 18.27
N ALA A 129 19.55 -15.23 17.46
CA ALA A 129 20.03 -15.88 16.25
C ALA A 129 21.04 -16.96 16.55
N THR A 130 20.73 -18.16 16.11
CA THR A 130 21.56 -19.34 16.33
C THR A 130 22.80 -19.36 15.43
N TRP A 131 22.78 -18.62 14.30
CA TRP A 131 23.88 -18.55 13.35
C TRP A 131 25.08 -17.71 13.83
N TRP A 132 24.91 -16.81 14.80
CA TRP A 132 26.01 -16.00 15.35
C TRP A 132 27.17 -16.84 15.86
N TYR A 133 26.85 -17.99 16.45
CA TYR A 133 27.88 -18.91 16.95
C TYR A 133 28.82 -19.37 15.84
N ASN A 134 28.26 -19.72 14.68
CA ASN A 134 29.03 -20.17 13.53
C ASN A 134 29.73 -19.01 12.83
N LEU A 135 29.08 -17.84 12.77
CA LEU A 135 29.64 -16.66 12.09
C LEU A 135 30.85 -16.09 12.84
N LEU A 136 30.76 -15.99 14.17
CA LEU A 136 31.81 -15.37 14.97
C LEU A 136 33.01 -16.30 15.20
N ASP A 137 32.82 -17.62 15.01
CA ASP A 137 33.84 -18.68 15.16
C ASP A 137 34.73 -18.50 16.40
N LEU A 138 34.10 -18.14 17.52
CA LEU A 138 34.81 -17.85 18.76
C LEU A 138 35.04 -19.13 19.56
N GLU A 139 36.17 -19.22 20.27
CA GLU A 139 36.47 -20.27 21.23
C GLU A 139 35.62 -20.15 22.52
N MET A 140 34.30 -20.15 22.39
CA MET A 140 33.36 -20.14 23.50
C MET A 140 32.16 -21.01 23.21
N THR A 141 31.31 -21.24 24.21
CA THR A 141 30.05 -21.96 24.00
C THR A 141 28.94 -21.00 23.58
N GLN A 142 27.98 -21.47 22.79
CA GLN A 142 26.79 -20.70 22.39
C GLN A 142 26.04 -20.10 23.59
N SER A 143 26.00 -20.82 24.72
CA SER A 143 25.41 -20.33 25.97
C SER A 143 26.13 -19.09 26.52
N THR A 144 27.46 -19.07 26.44
CA THR A 144 28.29 -17.93 26.88
C THR A 144 28.09 -16.71 25.99
N LEU A 145 28.00 -16.93 24.67
CA LEU A 145 27.73 -15.90 23.67
C LEU A 145 26.34 -15.26 23.90
N ASN A 146 25.30 -16.09 24.07
CA ASN A 146 23.93 -15.62 24.34
C ASN A 146 23.82 -14.87 25.68
N ALA A 147 24.56 -15.30 26.70
CA ALA A 147 24.62 -14.59 27.98
C ALA A 147 25.28 -13.21 27.83
N TRP A 148 26.27 -13.09 26.95
CA TRP A 148 26.91 -11.82 26.65
C TRP A 148 25.96 -10.87 25.87
N PHE A 149 25.32 -11.34 24.80
CA PHE A 149 24.33 -10.55 24.04
C PHE A 149 23.11 -10.12 24.86
N SER A 150 22.79 -10.82 25.95
CA SER A 150 21.70 -10.45 26.87
C SER A 150 22.15 -9.49 27.99
N GLY A 151 23.33 -8.87 27.86
CA GLY A 151 23.86 -7.89 28.82
C GLY A 151 24.34 -8.50 30.14
N ARG A 152 24.38 -9.84 30.26
CA ARG A 152 24.84 -10.51 31.48
C ARG A 152 26.37 -10.63 31.54
N GLY A 153 27.06 -10.34 30.44
CA GLY A 153 28.51 -10.24 30.35
C GLY A 153 29.01 -8.82 30.69
N LYS A 154 30.04 -8.71 31.53
CA LYS A 154 30.52 -7.41 32.06
C LYS A 154 31.69 -6.76 31.31
N ARG A 155 32.25 -7.43 30.30
CA ARG A 155 33.38 -6.92 29.52
C ARG A 155 33.07 -6.99 28.04
N GLU A 156 33.24 -5.85 27.40
CA GLU A 156 33.33 -5.75 25.96
C GLU A 156 34.53 -6.55 25.46
N ARG A 157 34.35 -7.19 24.31
CA ARG A 157 35.30 -8.12 23.72
C ARG A 157 35.66 -7.61 22.32
N PRO A 158 36.89 -7.10 22.11
CA PRO A 158 37.30 -6.51 20.84
C PRO A 158 37.15 -7.45 19.64
N ASP A 159 37.40 -8.74 19.85
CA ASP A 159 37.22 -9.83 18.87
C ASP A 159 35.76 -9.96 18.41
N VAL A 160 34.80 -9.84 19.32
CA VAL A 160 33.36 -9.86 18.98
C VAL A 160 33.00 -8.60 18.19
N ARG A 161 33.52 -7.43 18.60
CA ARG A 161 33.24 -6.17 17.91
C ARG A 161 33.73 -6.19 16.47
N GLU A 162 34.99 -6.57 16.26
CA GLU A 162 35.59 -6.63 14.92
C GLU A 162 34.78 -7.53 13.97
N GLN A 163 34.35 -8.70 14.43
CA GLN A 163 33.54 -9.61 13.62
C GLN A 163 32.13 -9.08 13.34
N VAL A 164 31.48 -8.44 14.31
CA VAL A 164 30.16 -7.81 14.11
C VAL A 164 30.27 -6.64 13.14
N GLU A 165 31.30 -5.81 13.25
CA GLU A 165 31.55 -4.70 12.32
C GLU A 165 31.83 -5.21 10.90
N ALA A 166 32.63 -6.26 10.75
CA ALA A 166 32.89 -6.88 9.46
C ALA A 166 31.62 -7.49 8.82
N TRP A 167 30.77 -8.15 9.62
CA TRP A 167 29.47 -8.64 9.17
C TRP A 167 28.54 -7.49 8.77
N TRP A 168 28.44 -6.46 9.60
CA TRP A 168 27.57 -5.31 9.33
C TRP A 168 27.98 -4.56 8.06
N ALA A 169 29.28 -4.45 7.80
CA ALA A 169 29.79 -3.87 6.56
C ALA A 169 29.30 -4.64 5.32
N LYS A 170 29.41 -5.97 5.33
CA LYS A 170 28.89 -6.83 4.24
C LYS A 170 27.38 -6.71 4.07
N LEU A 171 26.64 -6.71 5.18
CA LEU A 171 25.19 -6.54 5.15
C LEU A 171 24.80 -5.17 4.60
N SER A 172 25.46 -4.11 5.05
CA SER A 172 25.20 -2.73 4.60
C SER A 172 25.49 -2.56 3.12
N GLU A 173 26.56 -3.18 2.60
CA GLU A 173 26.89 -3.19 1.18
C GLU A 173 25.83 -3.91 0.35
N ALA A 174 25.40 -5.11 0.78
CA ALA A 174 24.32 -5.86 0.14
C ALA A 174 23.00 -5.06 0.11
N VAL A 175 22.63 -4.44 1.23
CA VAL A 175 21.44 -3.60 1.34
C VAL A 175 21.55 -2.39 0.42
N GLU A 176 22.66 -1.65 0.44
CA GLU A 176 22.83 -0.47 -0.42
C GLU A 176 22.78 -0.84 -1.90
N LEU A 177 23.28 -2.02 -2.28
CA LEU A 177 23.21 -2.49 -3.66
C LEU A 177 21.75 -2.70 -4.12
N VAL A 178 20.89 -3.30 -3.28
CA VAL A 178 19.44 -3.40 -3.56
C VAL A 178 18.81 -2.01 -3.66
N MET A 179 19.16 -1.11 -2.74
CA MET A 179 18.61 0.25 -2.74
C MET A 179 19.02 1.03 -3.99
N ARG A 180 20.27 0.90 -4.44
CA ARG A 180 20.77 1.46 -5.70
C ARG A 180 20.00 0.91 -6.90
N ARG A 181 19.82 -0.42 -6.97
CA ARG A 181 19.02 -1.09 -7.99
C ARG A 181 17.60 -0.53 -8.07
N ASN A 182 16.92 -0.35 -6.93
CA ASN A 182 15.56 0.19 -6.91
C ASN A 182 15.49 1.66 -7.34
N ARG A 183 16.48 2.48 -6.94
CA ARG A 183 16.59 3.87 -7.41
C ARG A 183 16.82 3.90 -8.92
N ALA A 184 17.67 3.03 -9.46
CA ALA A 184 17.92 2.91 -10.89
C ALA A 184 16.66 2.42 -11.66
N GLU A 185 15.91 1.47 -11.11
CA GLU A 185 14.62 1.04 -11.67
C GLU A 185 13.63 2.20 -11.73
N ALA A 186 13.46 2.95 -10.64
CA ALA A 186 12.55 4.09 -10.59
C ALA A 186 12.92 5.13 -11.66
N ARG A 187 14.20 5.47 -11.77
CA ARG A 187 14.72 6.38 -12.80
C ARG A 187 14.48 5.84 -14.23
N SER A 188 14.65 4.54 -14.46
CA SER A 188 14.42 3.91 -15.76
C SER A 188 12.95 3.94 -16.16
N ARG A 189 12.03 3.65 -15.22
CA ARG A 189 10.58 3.74 -15.47
C ARG A 189 10.18 5.16 -15.86
N HIS A 190 10.74 6.16 -15.18
CA HIS A 190 10.53 7.56 -15.53
C HIS A 190 11.06 7.87 -16.94
N HIS A 191 12.30 7.50 -17.26
CA HIS A 191 12.88 7.70 -18.61
C HIS A 191 12.00 7.10 -19.71
N ASP A 192 11.58 5.85 -19.55
CA ASP A 192 10.72 5.17 -20.53
C ASP A 192 9.37 5.88 -20.71
N SER A 193 8.83 6.45 -19.63
CA SER A 193 7.57 7.22 -19.68
C SER A 193 7.73 8.53 -20.44
N GLU A 194 8.89 9.17 -20.33
CA GLU A 194 9.18 10.43 -21.01
C GLU A 194 9.53 10.24 -22.49
N VAL A 195 10.27 9.17 -22.84
CA VAL A 195 10.62 8.85 -24.24
C VAL A 195 9.38 8.50 -25.07
N LYS A 196 8.37 7.85 -24.47
CA LYS A 196 7.13 7.45 -25.16
C LYS A 196 6.11 8.60 -25.29
N ARG A 197 6.44 9.78 -24.79
CA ARG A 197 5.50 10.88 -24.69
C ARG A 197 5.37 11.62 -26.02
N ASP A 198 4.17 12.13 -26.27
CA ASP A 198 3.91 12.93 -27.47
C ASP A 198 4.75 14.21 -27.45
N GLU A 199 5.22 14.65 -28.62
CA GLU A 199 6.10 15.82 -28.77
C GLU A 199 5.43 17.14 -28.31
N TRP A 200 4.09 17.15 -28.29
CA TRP A 200 3.27 18.28 -27.86
C TRP A 200 3.11 18.39 -26.34
N ASP A 201 3.50 17.34 -25.62
CA ASP A 201 3.38 17.22 -24.19
C ASP A 201 4.69 17.66 -23.52
N LYS A 202 4.62 18.65 -22.63
CA LYS A 202 5.83 19.10 -21.91
C LYS A 202 6.39 17.96 -21.05
N PRO A 203 7.72 17.73 -21.07
CA PRO A 203 8.32 16.71 -20.23
C PRO A 203 7.98 16.89 -18.76
N ARG A 204 7.71 15.78 -18.05
CA ARG A 204 7.51 15.81 -16.60
C ARG A 204 8.85 15.93 -15.92
N ARG A 205 8.89 16.78 -14.91
CA ARG A 205 10.07 16.94 -14.07
C ARG A 205 9.84 16.14 -12.80
N GLU A 206 10.70 15.18 -12.54
CA GLU A 206 10.69 14.39 -11.31
C GLU A 206 12.06 14.41 -10.64
N ALA A 207 12.06 14.56 -9.31
CA ALA A 207 13.28 14.59 -8.52
C ALA A 207 14.08 13.27 -8.62
N MET A 208 13.37 12.15 -8.80
CA MET A 208 13.94 10.81 -8.93
C MET A 208 14.20 10.37 -10.37
N SER A 209 14.33 11.29 -11.33
CA SER A 209 14.65 10.98 -12.73
C SER A 209 16.15 10.86 -13.00
N TRP A 210 16.52 10.21 -14.11
CA TRP A 210 17.91 10.20 -14.58
C TRP A 210 18.42 11.60 -14.92
N ASP A 211 17.60 12.45 -15.55
CA ASP A 211 17.95 13.84 -15.84
C ASP A 211 18.36 14.61 -14.58
N THR A 212 17.51 14.55 -13.54
CA THR A 212 17.79 15.24 -12.26
C THR A 212 19.04 14.68 -11.60
N TRP A 213 19.18 13.36 -11.54
CA TRP A 213 20.34 12.73 -10.89
C TRP A 213 21.66 13.02 -11.60
N CYS A 214 21.70 12.99 -12.93
CA CYS A 214 22.91 13.32 -13.69
C CYS A 214 23.28 14.80 -13.55
N LYS A 215 22.29 15.70 -13.63
CA LYS A 215 22.50 17.14 -13.50
C LYS A 215 23.02 17.52 -12.12
N ASP A 216 22.47 16.90 -11.08
CA ASP A 216 22.92 17.01 -9.70
C ASP A 216 24.41 16.69 -9.55
N GLN A 217 24.89 15.61 -10.16
CA GLN A 217 26.31 15.21 -10.11
C GLN A 217 27.21 16.21 -10.84
N LEU A 218 26.76 16.76 -11.96
CA LEU A 218 27.48 17.82 -12.68
C LEU A 218 27.58 19.09 -11.83
N GLU A 219 26.49 19.47 -11.14
CA GLU A 219 26.47 20.60 -10.21
C GLU A 219 27.38 20.35 -8.98
N ASP A 220 27.54 19.09 -8.56
CA ASP A 220 28.50 18.67 -7.53
C ASP A 220 29.97 18.70 -8.01
N GLY A 221 30.22 19.02 -9.28
CA GLY A 221 31.55 19.24 -9.84
C GLY A 221 32.15 18.04 -10.57
N LEU A 222 31.39 16.96 -10.77
CA LEU A 222 31.83 15.84 -11.61
C LEU A 222 31.86 16.27 -13.08
N SER A 223 32.82 15.75 -13.82
CA SER A 223 32.89 15.92 -15.28
C SER A 223 31.82 15.08 -15.98
N MET A 224 31.46 15.46 -17.22
CA MET A 224 30.52 14.69 -18.06
C MET A 224 30.92 13.22 -18.21
N GLU A 225 32.22 12.92 -18.26
CA GLU A 225 32.70 11.53 -18.40
C GLU A 225 32.53 10.74 -17.09
N GLU A 226 32.83 11.34 -15.94
CA GLU A 226 32.59 10.70 -14.63
C GLU A 226 31.09 10.45 -14.41
N VAL A 227 30.24 11.40 -14.77
CA VAL A 227 28.77 11.23 -14.68
C VAL A 227 28.29 10.14 -15.64
N ARG A 228 28.86 10.06 -16.85
CA ARG A 228 28.58 8.96 -17.79
C ARG A 228 28.94 7.60 -17.20
N GLU A 229 30.14 7.45 -16.64
CA GLU A 229 30.57 6.20 -16.02
C GLU A 229 29.66 5.79 -14.85
N HIS A 230 29.30 6.75 -13.99
CA HIS A 230 28.37 6.52 -12.88
C HIS A 230 26.97 6.14 -13.38
N PHE A 231 26.45 6.85 -14.39
CA PHE A 231 25.15 6.55 -15.00
C PHE A 231 25.12 5.13 -15.57
N ILE A 232 26.12 4.76 -16.37
CA ILE A 232 26.20 3.43 -16.97
C ILE A 232 26.29 2.37 -15.87
N GLY A 233 27.10 2.59 -14.84
CA GLY A 233 27.20 1.67 -13.70
C GLY A 233 25.86 1.44 -13.00
N GLU A 234 25.13 2.51 -12.67
CA GLU A 234 23.82 2.42 -12.00
C GLU A 234 22.74 1.81 -12.91
N ALA A 235 22.71 2.19 -14.19
CA ALA A 235 21.75 1.67 -15.15
C ALA A 235 21.97 0.17 -15.40
N LEU A 236 23.24 -0.27 -15.47
CA LEU A 236 23.58 -1.68 -15.63
C LEU A 236 23.15 -2.51 -14.43
N ILE A 237 23.29 -2.02 -13.20
CA ILE A 237 22.79 -2.72 -12.00
C ILE A 237 21.33 -3.11 -12.19
N TYR A 238 20.48 -2.19 -12.65
CA TYR A 238 19.09 -2.50 -12.93
C TYR A 238 18.90 -3.47 -14.09
N LYS A 239 19.60 -3.29 -15.21
CA LYS A 239 19.45 -4.13 -16.41
C LYS A 239 19.86 -5.59 -16.18
N THR A 240 20.97 -5.82 -15.48
CA THR A 240 21.45 -7.19 -15.20
C THR A 240 20.68 -7.87 -14.07
N SER A 241 19.85 -7.14 -13.31
CA SER A 241 19.01 -7.65 -12.22
C SER A 241 17.51 -7.38 -12.46
N LEU A 242 17.11 -7.40 -13.73
CA LEU A 242 15.75 -7.07 -14.15
C LEU A 242 14.68 -7.96 -13.49
N PHE A 243 15.02 -9.21 -13.21
CA PHE A 243 14.04 -10.22 -12.78
C PHE A 243 14.20 -10.71 -11.35
N ASP A 244 15.43 -10.68 -10.80
CA ASP A 244 15.71 -11.37 -9.55
C ASP A 244 16.47 -10.47 -8.56
N VAL A 245 15.85 -10.25 -7.40
CA VAL A 245 16.50 -9.77 -6.19
C VAL A 245 16.27 -10.84 -5.13
N ASP A 246 17.34 -11.51 -4.74
CA ASP A 246 17.28 -12.53 -3.71
C ASP A 246 17.19 -11.91 -2.32
N ILE A 247 16.57 -12.66 -1.41
CA ILE A 247 16.55 -12.24 -0.02
C ILE A 247 17.97 -12.31 0.55
N ILE A 248 18.35 -11.32 1.35
CA ILE A 248 19.65 -11.31 2.00
C ILE A 248 19.65 -12.33 3.15
N ASP A 249 20.56 -13.30 3.11
CA ASP A 249 20.83 -14.19 4.24
C ASP A 249 21.63 -13.44 5.31
N LEU A 250 21.04 -13.25 6.50
CA LEU A 250 21.75 -12.57 7.59
C LEU A 250 22.90 -13.40 8.15
N ALA A 251 22.88 -14.72 8.03
CA ALA A 251 23.96 -15.58 8.49
C ALA A 251 25.21 -15.44 7.60
N ASN A 252 25.02 -15.11 6.33
CA ASN A 252 26.08 -14.90 5.36
C ASN A 252 25.63 -13.87 4.31
N PRO A 253 25.71 -12.57 4.60
CA PRO A 253 25.29 -11.54 3.65
C PRO A 253 26.14 -11.64 2.38
N GLN A 254 25.50 -12.04 1.28
CA GLN A 254 26.09 -12.09 -0.05
C GLN A 254 25.45 -11.03 -0.93
N ASN A 255 26.01 -10.83 -2.11
CA ASN A 255 25.39 -9.98 -3.12
C ASN A 255 24.00 -10.53 -3.47
N PRO A 256 22.90 -9.78 -3.21
CA PRO A 256 21.54 -10.23 -3.48
C PRO A 256 21.12 -10.08 -4.95
N LEU A 257 21.98 -9.50 -5.78
CA LEU A 257 21.80 -9.43 -7.23
C LEU A 257 22.65 -10.55 -7.84
N GLU A 258 22.01 -11.52 -8.49
CA GLU A 258 22.76 -12.52 -9.27
C GLU A 258 23.57 -11.79 -10.35
N ALA A 259 24.89 -11.89 -10.24
CA ALA A 259 25.80 -11.15 -11.11
C ALA A 259 25.99 -11.89 -12.44
N GLU A 260 25.02 -11.78 -13.34
CA GLU A 260 25.34 -11.96 -14.75
C GLU A 260 26.26 -10.81 -15.19
N SER A 261 27.35 -11.17 -15.87
CA SER A 261 28.20 -10.13 -16.47
C SER A 261 27.38 -9.40 -17.53
N PRO A 262 27.31 -8.06 -17.49
CA PRO A 262 26.51 -7.31 -18.44
C PRO A 262 26.97 -7.64 -19.85
N THR A 263 26.02 -8.04 -20.68
CA THR A 263 26.23 -8.27 -22.10
C THR A 263 26.61 -6.96 -22.79
N ASP A 264 27.30 -7.06 -23.93
CA ASP A 264 27.57 -5.89 -24.77
C ASP A 264 26.28 -5.17 -25.19
N LEU A 265 25.18 -5.93 -25.34
CA LEU A 265 23.87 -5.37 -25.67
C LEU A 265 23.35 -4.45 -24.55
N GLU A 266 23.39 -4.88 -23.30
CA GLU A 266 22.94 -4.08 -22.15
C GLU A 266 23.78 -2.83 -21.97
N ARG A 267 25.11 -2.96 -22.12
CA ARG A 267 26.01 -1.80 -22.10
C ARG A 267 25.66 -0.82 -23.21
N ASN A 268 25.48 -1.28 -24.44
CA ASN A 268 25.13 -0.42 -25.58
C ASN A 268 23.76 0.26 -25.39
N LEU A 269 22.79 -0.40 -24.76
CA LEU A 269 21.50 0.20 -24.42
C LEU A 269 21.66 1.32 -23.40
N CYS A 270 22.49 1.14 -22.37
CA CYS A 270 22.77 2.19 -21.39
C CYS A 270 23.50 3.37 -22.04
N GLU A 271 24.46 3.12 -22.94
CA GLU A 271 25.15 4.18 -23.72
C GLU A 271 24.18 4.97 -24.61
N TYR A 272 23.22 4.28 -25.23
CA TYR A 272 22.16 4.93 -25.99
C TYR A 272 21.28 5.81 -25.10
N MET A 273 20.83 5.29 -23.95
CA MET A 273 20.05 6.08 -22.98
C MET A 273 20.82 7.32 -22.51
N TRP A 274 22.12 7.19 -22.22
CA TRP A 274 22.99 8.31 -21.88
C TRP A 274 23.01 9.35 -23.00
N SER A 275 23.20 8.92 -24.24
CA SER A 275 23.21 9.81 -25.40
C SER A 275 21.91 10.59 -25.54
N GLU A 276 20.75 9.94 -25.33
CA GLU A 276 19.44 10.62 -25.34
C GLU A 276 19.31 11.69 -24.25
N LEU A 277 19.89 11.47 -23.06
CA LEU A 277 19.88 12.46 -21.97
C LEU A 277 20.74 13.68 -22.29
N VAL A 278 21.90 13.44 -22.93
CA VAL A 278 22.80 14.52 -23.36
C VAL A 278 22.22 15.31 -24.52
N GLU A 279 21.62 14.65 -25.51
CA GLU A 279 20.98 15.31 -26.66
C GLU A 279 19.85 16.24 -26.26
N ARG A 280 19.11 15.90 -25.18
CA ARG A 280 18.05 16.75 -24.61
C ARG A 280 18.55 17.75 -23.56
N ASP A 281 19.85 17.84 -23.31
CA ASP A 281 20.47 18.71 -22.29
C ASP A 281 19.82 18.57 -20.89
N PHE A 282 19.51 17.34 -20.51
CA PHE A 282 18.82 17.01 -19.24
C PHE A 282 17.54 17.84 -19.01
N ALA A 283 16.74 18.08 -20.06
CA ALA A 283 15.57 18.97 -20.02
C ALA A 283 14.53 18.63 -18.94
N CYS A 284 14.47 17.37 -18.46
CA CYS A 284 13.53 16.95 -17.42
C CYS A 284 14.08 17.15 -16.00
N ALA A 285 15.30 17.65 -15.84
CA ALA A 285 15.91 17.82 -14.53
C ALA A 285 15.19 18.87 -13.68
N VAL A 286 14.95 18.52 -12.42
CA VAL A 286 14.43 19.44 -11.41
C VAL A 286 15.58 20.17 -10.72
N SER A 287 15.50 21.50 -10.64
CA SER A 287 16.53 22.28 -9.95
C SER A 287 16.56 21.97 -8.45
N ARG A 288 17.76 21.91 -7.88
CA ARG A 288 17.98 21.87 -6.43
C ARG A 288 17.55 23.17 -5.75
N HIS A 289 17.61 24.27 -6.47
CA HIS A 289 17.31 25.59 -5.94
C HIS A 289 15.84 25.94 -6.19
N PRO A 290 15.20 26.66 -5.25
CA PRO A 290 13.85 27.15 -5.45
C PRO A 290 13.77 27.95 -6.75
N THR A 291 12.79 27.62 -7.59
CA THR A 291 12.43 28.50 -8.71
C THR A 291 11.81 29.77 -8.11
N GLU A 292 11.91 30.93 -8.76
CA GLU A 292 11.23 32.13 -8.24
C GLU A 292 9.72 31.89 -8.12
N PHE A 293 9.19 32.03 -6.90
CA PHE A 293 7.75 32.00 -6.61
C PHE A 293 7.41 33.08 -5.59
N ASP A 294 6.16 33.55 -5.61
CA ASP A 294 5.65 34.47 -4.59
C ASP A 294 5.26 33.66 -3.33
N PRO A 295 5.97 33.80 -2.20
CA PRO A 295 5.63 33.13 -0.96
C PRO A 295 4.49 33.83 -0.22
N THR A 296 4.03 34.99 -0.69
CA THR A 296 2.95 35.74 -0.05
C THR A 296 1.67 34.91 -0.06
N PRO A 297 1.08 34.63 1.12
CA PRO A 297 -0.19 33.92 1.17
C PRO A 297 -1.26 34.70 0.40
N PHE A 298 -2.07 33.98 -0.36
CA PHE A 298 -3.26 34.53 -1.01
C PHE A 298 -4.51 33.82 -0.50
N PHE A 299 -5.66 34.44 -0.74
CA PHE A 299 -6.94 33.93 -0.24
C PHE A 299 -7.80 33.48 -1.41
N GLU A 300 -8.31 32.26 -1.33
CA GLU A 300 -9.32 31.72 -2.22
C GLU A 300 -10.66 31.70 -1.48
N GLU A 301 -11.72 32.10 -2.16
CA GLU A 301 -13.09 32.03 -1.64
C GLU A 301 -13.86 31.02 -2.46
N ASP A 302 -14.51 30.09 -1.78
CA ASP A 302 -15.27 29.02 -2.41
C ASP A 302 -16.46 28.64 -1.51
N ARG A 303 -17.31 27.74 -2.01
CA ARG A 303 -18.53 27.33 -1.32
C ARG A 303 -18.71 25.82 -1.35
N TRP A 304 -18.91 25.25 -0.18
CA TRP A 304 -19.18 23.82 -0.04
C TRP A 304 -20.57 23.43 -0.58
N GLY A 305 -20.66 22.25 -1.18
CA GLY A 305 -21.94 21.70 -1.63
C GLY A 305 -22.57 22.40 -2.83
N ASP A 306 -21.76 22.90 -3.78
CA ASP A 306 -22.27 23.31 -5.09
C ASP A 306 -22.67 22.09 -5.95
N ARG A 307 -23.34 22.31 -7.10
CA ARG A 307 -23.82 21.24 -8.00
C ARG A 307 -22.73 20.29 -8.53
N ARG A 308 -21.44 20.61 -8.34
CA ARG A 308 -20.31 19.81 -8.85
C ARG A 308 -19.86 18.73 -7.85
N ASN A 309 -20.35 18.78 -6.61
CA ASN A 309 -19.98 17.86 -5.52
C ASN A 309 -21.13 16.93 -5.08
N GLU A 310 -22.10 16.68 -5.97
CA GLU A 310 -23.35 15.92 -5.70
C GLU A 310 -23.14 14.41 -5.44
N GLU A 311 -21.95 13.86 -5.69
CA GLU A 311 -21.64 12.44 -5.47
C GLU A 311 -21.22 12.09 -4.04
N CYS A 312 -21.02 13.08 -3.15
CA CYS A 312 -20.59 12.85 -1.77
C CYS A 312 -21.76 12.73 -0.78
N PRO A 313 -21.63 11.94 0.31
CA PRO A 313 -22.69 11.80 1.31
C PRO A 313 -23.03 13.16 1.96
N LYS A 314 -24.24 13.66 1.68
CA LYS A 314 -24.72 14.98 2.13
C LYS A 314 -24.99 15.05 3.63
N ASP A 315 -25.20 13.91 4.26
CA ASP A 315 -25.40 13.70 5.69
C ASP A 315 -24.16 14.08 6.52
N ILE A 316 -22.97 13.64 6.11
CA ILE A 316 -21.70 13.85 6.83
C ILE A 316 -21.24 15.32 6.79
N ASN A 317 -21.58 16.03 5.71
CA ASN A 317 -21.17 17.41 5.46
C ASN A 317 -22.33 18.41 5.57
N SER A 318 -23.45 18.00 6.17
CA SER A 318 -24.66 18.82 6.27
C SER A 318 -24.42 20.19 6.91
N GLU A 319 -23.56 20.26 7.94
CA GLU A 319 -23.19 21.52 8.61
C GLU A 319 -22.34 22.45 7.74
N LEU A 320 -21.66 21.93 6.71
CA LEU A 320 -20.83 22.68 5.79
C LEU A 320 -21.59 23.09 4.52
N TYR A 321 -22.73 22.46 4.24
CA TYR A 321 -23.45 22.63 2.99
C TYR A 321 -23.88 24.08 2.74
N LYS A 322 -23.58 24.59 1.54
CA LYS A 322 -23.84 25.98 1.10
C LYS A 322 -23.12 27.07 1.90
N LEU A 323 -22.26 26.73 2.86
CA LEU A 323 -21.41 27.72 3.53
C LEU A 323 -20.27 28.14 2.60
N ASN A 324 -20.05 29.45 2.55
CA ASN A 324 -18.86 30.02 1.93
C ASN A 324 -17.70 29.89 2.91
N TYR A 325 -16.51 29.64 2.38
CA TYR A 325 -15.29 29.54 3.17
C TYR A 325 -14.17 30.28 2.45
N ARG A 326 -13.27 30.87 3.25
CA ARG A 326 -12.05 31.51 2.77
C ARG A 326 -10.87 30.65 3.17
N THR A 327 -10.10 30.21 2.18
CA THR A 327 -8.89 29.42 2.36
C THR A 327 -7.69 30.33 2.20
N LYS A 328 -6.84 30.37 3.22
CA LYS A 328 -5.50 30.92 3.13
C LYS A 328 -4.63 29.86 2.45
N VAL A 329 -4.10 30.20 1.28
CA VAL A 329 -3.18 29.34 0.53
C VAL A 329 -1.78 29.88 0.71
N THR A 330 -0.93 29.10 1.38
CA THR A 330 0.49 29.42 1.58
C THR A 330 1.31 28.58 0.64
N ARG A 331 2.12 29.22 -0.22
CA ARG A 331 3.06 28.54 -1.10
C ARG A 331 4.39 28.40 -0.38
N PHE A 332 5.00 27.22 -0.47
CA PHE A 332 6.34 26.98 0.04
C PHE A 332 7.11 26.09 -0.92
N TRP A 333 8.44 26.20 -0.88
CA TRP A 333 9.30 25.28 -1.59
C TRP A 333 9.45 24.00 -0.78
N ASP A 334 8.98 22.90 -1.34
CA ASP A 334 9.26 21.56 -0.83
C ASP A 334 10.66 21.17 -1.32
N ALA A 335 11.63 21.12 -0.41
CA ALA A 335 13.02 20.78 -0.75
C ALA A 335 13.21 19.31 -1.10
N GLU A 336 12.35 18.41 -0.59
CA GLU A 336 12.41 16.98 -0.85
C GLU A 336 11.85 16.68 -2.24
N GLN A 337 10.66 17.22 -2.54
CA GLN A 337 10.01 17.07 -3.84
C GLN A 337 10.57 18.04 -4.90
N ARG A 338 11.38 19.01 -4.49
CA ARG A 338 11.97 20.08 -5.31
C ARG A 338 10.92 20.81 -6.14
N CYS A 339 9.80 21.17 -5.52
CA CYS A 339 8.69 21.84 -6.19
C CYS A 339 8.02 22.88 -5.28
N VAL A 340 7.22 23.77 -5.87
CA VAL A 340 6.37 24.67 -5.08
C VAL A 340 5.13 23.88 -4.66
N SER A 341 5.03 23.61 -3.38
CA SER A 341 3.87 23.00 -2.75
C SER A 341 2.96 24.06 -2.13
N THR A 342 1.75 23.66 -1.76
CA THR A 342 0.75 24.56 -1.19
C THR A 342 0.15 23.96 0.07
N GLU A 343 0.17 24.73 1.14
CA GLU A 343 -0.60 24.48 2.35
C GLU A 343 -1.90 25.29 2.30
N ARG A 344 -3.01 24.67 2.68
CA ARG A 344 -4.35 25.27 2.65
C ARG A 344 -4.95 25.23 4.04
N GLU A 345 -5.36 26.39 4.54
CA GLU A 345 -6.00 26.55 5.85
C GLU A 345 -7.30 27.32 5.69
N ILE A 346 -8.40 26.80 6.23
CA ILE A 346 -9.68 27.53 6.26
C ILE A 346 -9.61 28.54 7.41
N VAL A 347 -9.68 29.82 7.07
CA VAL A 347 -9.49 30.92 8.03
C VAL A 347 -10.76 31.70 8.33
N ALA A 348 -11.78 31.58 7.48
CA ALA A 348 -13.08 32.20 7.70
C ALA A 348 -14.20 31.43 7.02
N VAL A 349 -15.40 31.51 7.60
CA VAL A 349 -16.64 30.99 7.01
C VAL A 349 -17.72 32.04 6.99
N SER A 350 -18.66 31.92 6.06
CA SER A 350 -19.78 32.84 5.94
C SER A 350 -21.02 32.16 5.37
N LYS A 351 -22.19 32.46 5.95
CA LYS A 351 -23.48 31.97 5.44
C LYS A 351 -23.92 32.68 4.17
N ASP A 352 -23.57 33.95 4.03
CA ASP A 352 -24.03 34.85 2.96
C ASP A 352 -22.92 35.31 2.02
N GLY A 353 -21.65 35.00 2.34
CA GLY A 353 -20.47 35.44 1.59
C GLY A 353 -20.07 36.88 1.88
N ILE A 354 -20.73 37.54 2.86
CA ILE A 354 -20.53 38.95 3.21
C ILE A 354 -20.01 39.05 4.65
N ASP A 355 -20.71 38.40 5.58
CA ASP A 355 -20.36 38.42 7.00
C ASP A 355 -19.48 37.21 7.34
N TRP A 356 -18.19 37.47 7.50
CA TRP A 356 -17.17 36.45 7.75
C TRP A 356 -16.92 36.24 9.25
N GLN A 357 -16.86 34.98 9.66
CA GLN A 357 -16.67 34.56 11.05
C GLN A 357 -15.50 33.57 11.15
N GLU A 358 -14.93 33.47 12.34
CA GLU A 358 -13.89 32.48 12.64
C GLU A 358 -14.47 31.06 12.52
N PRO A 359 -13.77 30.13 11.83
CA PRO A 359 -14.27 28.78 11.64
C PRO A 359 -14.18 27.96 12.92
N THR A 360 -15.20 27.14 13.15
CA THR A 360 -15.17 26.10 14.19
C THR A 360 -14.16 25.00 13.82
N GLU A 361 -13.78 24.16 14.79
CA GLU A 361 -12.87 23.03 14.53
C GLU A 361 -13.40 22.08 13.44
N ARG A 362 -14.72 21.84 13.41
CA ARG A 362 -15.37 21.03 12.34
C ARG A 362 -15.24 21.70 10.97
N GLN A 363 -15.32 23.02 10.90
CA GLN A 363 -15.17 23.77 9.64
C GLN A 363 -13.71 23.80 9.17
N LYS A 364 -12.74 23.86 10.09
CA LYS A 364 -11.31 23.76 9.76
C LYS A 364 -10.92 22.41 9.16
N GLN A 365 -11.56 21.32 9.59
CA GLN A 365 -11.39 19.99 9.00
C GLN A 365 -11.81 19.92 7.52
N GLY A 366 -12.69 20.84 7.07
CA GLY A 366 -13.12 20.91 5.69
C GLY A 366 -14.11 19.83 5.26
N TRP A 367 -14.28 19.70 3.95
CA TRP A 367 -15.22 18.76 3.34
C TRP A 367 -14.71 17.33 3.45
N SER A 368 -15.49 16.44 4.07
CA SER A 368 -15.15 15.02 4.15
C SER A 368 -15.61 14.31 2.87
N SER A 369 -14.74 13.52 2.25
CA SER A 369 -15.12 12.61 1.16
C SER A 369 -16.01 11.45 1.63
N GLY A 370 -16.21 11.31 2.95
CA GLY A 370 -16.99 10.24 3.54
C GLY A 370 -16.21 8.94 3.73
N PHE A 371 -14.90 8.92 3.52
CA PHE A 371 -14.07 7.73 3.72
C PHE A 371 -14.16 7.20 5.16
N ASP A 372 -14.04 8.07 6.17
CA ASP A 372 -14.11 7.66 7.58
C ASP A 372 -15.51 7.14 7.97
N TYR A 373 -16.57 7.69 7.35
CA TYR A 373 -17.94 7.22 7.57
C TYR A 373 -18.21 5.91 6.82
N TRP A 374 -17.62 5.76 5.63
CA TRP A 374 -17.63 4.52 4.87
C TRP A 374 -16.93 3.40 5.67
N LEU A 375 -15.78 3.69 6.28
CA LEU A 375 -15.09 2.80 7.22
C LEU A 375 -15.98 2.46 8.43
N ALA A 376 -16.55 3.46 9.10
CA ALA A 376 -17.43 3.21 10.25
C ALA A 376 -18.70 2.40 9.92
N ALA A 377 -19.29 2.59 8.73
CA ALA A 377 -20.44 1.83 8.26
C ALA A 377 -20.05 0.39 7.91
N MET A 378 -18.87 0.18 7.32
CA MET A 378 -18.29 -1.16 7.11
C MET A 378 -18.09 -1.89 8.44
N ASP A 379 -17.51 -1.23 9.44
CA ASP A 379 -17.27 -1.78 10.78
C ASP A 379 -18.57 -2.16 11.51
N ALA A 380 -19.61 -1.33 11.37
CA ALA A 380 -20.92 -1.60 11.96
C ALA A 380 -21.71 -2.70 11.23
N GLY A 381 -21.22 -3.18 10.08
CA GLY A 381 -21.98 -4.06 9.18
C GLY A 381 -23.22 -3.38 8.60
N GLU A 382 -23.22 -2.06 8.57
CA GLU A 382 -24.28 -1.21 8.02
C GLU A 382 -24.01 -0.97 6.52
N SER A 383 -24.99 -0.42 5.81
CA SER A 383 -24.81 -0.12 4.39
C SER A 383 -23.86 1.07 4.23
N THR A 384 -22.83 0.88 3.39
CA THR A 384 -21.84 1.89 3.01
C THR A 384 -22.35 2.94 2.04
N ASP A 385 -23.54 2.73 1.49
CA ASP A 385 -24.18 3.70 0.62
C ASP A 385 -24.78 4.81 1.49
N SER A 386 -24.65 6.07 1.06
CA SER A 386 -25.27 7.19 1.79
C SER A 386 -26.78 6.98 1.91
N GLN A 387 -27.42 7.55 2.93
CA GLN A 387 -28.88 7.44 3.09
C GLN A 387 -29.64 7.92 1.84
N TYR A 388 -29.09 8.92 1.14
CA TYR A 388 -29.58 9.37 -0.17
C TYR A 388 -29.51 8.25 -1.23
N LYS A 389 -28.36 7.60 -1.38
CA LYS A 389 -28.17 6.53 -2.36
C LYS A 389 -29.04 5.32 -2.04
N GLN A 390 -29.17 4.95 -0.77
CA GLN A 390 -30.11 3.90 -0.32
C GLN A 390 -31.56 4.26 -0.64
N ALA A 391 -31.98 5.51 -0.41
CA ALA A 391 -33.32 5.99 -0.71
C ALA A 391 -33.60 6.04 -2.22
N LEU A 392 -32.61 6.45 -3.02
CA LEU A 392 -32.68 6.49 -4.47
C LEU A 392 -32.74 5.06 -5.05
N ASP A 393 -31.85 4.16 -4.62
CA ASP A 393 -31.84 2.77 -5.08
C ASP A 393 -33.14 2.05 -4.70
N ALA A 394 -33.70 2.33 -3.52
CA ALA A 394 -35.01 1.81 -3.11
C ALA A 394 -36.15 2.35 -3.99
N ALA A 395 -36.11 3.64 -4.36
CA ALA A 395 -37.08 4.27 -5.25
C ALA A 395 -36.99 3.69 -6.68
N SER A 396 -35.78 3.65 -7.27
CA SER A 396 -35.52 3.07 -8.59
C SER A 396 -35.88 1.59 -8.66
N LEU A 397 -35.61 0.82 -7.60
CA LEU A 397 -36.00 -0.59 -7.52
C LEU A 397 -37.52 -0.73 -7.53
N ARG A 398 -38.25 0.14 -6.83
CA ARG A 398 -39.72 0.14 -6.80
C ARG A 398 -40.31 0.42 -8.19
N VAL A 399 -39.78 1.41 -8.91
CA VAL A 399 -40.16 1.71 -10.31
C VAL A 399 -39.94 0.48 -11.20
N ARG A 400 -38.72 -0.11 -11.17
CA ARG A 400 -38.40 -1.30 -11.98
C ARG A 400 -39.30 -2.51 -11.64
N GLN A 401 -39.65 -2.71 -10.38
CA GLN A 401 -40.54 -3.80 -9.97
C GLN A 401 -41.96 -3.61 -10.50
N ILE A 402 -42.47 -2.38 -10.51
CA ILE A 402 -43.80 -2.05 -11.05
C ILE A 402 -43.81 -2.19 -12.57
N ASP A 403 -42.79 -1.68 -13.26
CA ASP A 403 -42.63 -1.84 -14.72
C ASP A 403 -42.56 -3.31 -15.13
N ARG A 404 -41.79 -4.11 -14.39
CA ARG A 404 -41.70 -5.55 -14.65
C ARG A 404 -43.05 -6.25 -14.47
N LYS A 405 -43.83 -5.86 -13.46
CA LYS A 405 -45.20 -6.37 -13.29
C LYS A 405 -46.08 -5.98 -14.47
N LEU A 406 -46.07 -4.71 -14.88
CA LEU A 406 -46.85 -4.20 -16.02
C LEU A 406 -46.55 -4.92 -17.36
N SER A 407 -45.37 -5.51 -17.49
CA SER A 407 -44.95 -6.29 -18.67
C SER A 407 -45.54 -7.72 -18.74
N LEU A 408 -46.17 -8.20 -17.65
CA LEU A 408 -46.83 -9.51 -17.61
C LEU A 408 -48.28 -9.41 -18.11
N GLU A 409 -48.84 -10.54 -18.56
CA GLU A 409 -50.27 -10.62 -18.86
C GLU A 409 -51.09 -10.46 -17.57
N MET A 410 -51.94 -9.43 -17.55
CA MET A 410 -52.78 -9.05 -16.42
C MET A 410 -54.07 -8.40 -16.92
N ASP A 411 -55.07 -8.30 -16.05
CA ASP A 411 -56.33 -7.66 -16.41
C ASP A 411 -56.23 -6.12 -16.44
N ASP A 412 -57.22 -5.47 -17.08
CA ASP A 412 -57.22 -4.02 -17.27
C ASP A 412 -57.39 -3.22 -15.97
N ALA A 413 -57.94 -3.82 -14.91
CA ALA A 413 -58.13 -3.15 -13.62
C ALA A 413 -56.82 -3.14 -12.83
N GLU A 414 -56.13 -4.27 -12.77
CA GLU A 414 -54.80 -4.42 -12.18
C GLU A 414 -53.78 -3.54 -12.92
N ARG A 415 -53.84 -3.50 -14.25
CA ARG A 415 -52.98 -2.63 -15.07
C ARG A 415 -53.18 -1.15 -14.76
N ARG A 416 -54.42 -0.68 -14.56
CA ARG A 416 -54.69 0.72 -14.19
C ARG A 416 -54.16 1.05 -12.80
N SER A 417 -54.37 0.15 -11.83
CA SER A 417 -53.86 0.33 -10.47
C SER A 417 -52.33 0.41 -10.42
N LEU A 418 -51.63 -0.42 -11.20
CA LEU A 418 -50.17 -0.41 -11.24
C LEU A 418 -49.60 0.83 -11.93
N LYS A 419 -50.31 1.41 -12.91
CA LYS A 419 -49.90 2.67 -13.55
C LYS A 419 -49.92 3.86 -12.57
N VAL A 420 -50.95 3.93 -11.72
CA VAL A 420 -51.02 4.98 -10.68
C VAL A 420 -49.86 4.82 -9.68
N GLN A 421 -49.57 3.60 -9.25
CA GLN A 421 -48.44 3.33 -8.36
C GLN A 421 -47.07 3.60 -9.01
N LEU A 422 -46.96 3.44 -10.34
CA LEU A 422 -45.76 3.78 -11.08
C LEU A 422 -45.54 5.29 -11.09
N GLU A 423 -46.59 6.06 -11.36
CA GLU A 423 -46.57 7.53 -11.37
C GLU A 423 -46.18 8.07 -9.98
N GLU A 424 -46.79 7.56 -8.91
CA GLU A 424 -46.43 7.88 -7.52
C GLU A 424 -44.97 7.50 -7.18
N ALA A 425 -44.47 6.38 -7.69
CA ALA A 425 -43.09 5.95 -7.46
C ALA A 425 -42.07 6.79 -8.23
N GLN A 426 -42.41 7.22 -9.45
CA GLN A 426 -41.61 8.13 -10.27
C GLN A 426 -41.57 9.54 -9.67
N ASP A 427 -42.70 10.03 -9.15
CA ASP A 427 -42.75 11.31 -8.44
C ASP A 427 -41.89 11.27 -7.17
N TRP A 428 -41.88 10.14 -6.45
CA TRP A 428 -41.00 9.95 -5.30
C TRP A 428 -39.51 9.86 -5.68
N GLU A 429 -39.16 9.15 -6.76
CA GLU A 429 -37.79 9.11 -7.29
C GLU A 429 -37.30 10.51 -7.71
N ASN A 430 -38.17 11.29 -8.37
CA ASN A 430 -37.90 12.68 -8.74
C ASN A 430 -37.78 13.59 -7.51
N HIS A 431 -38.55 13.34 -6.46
CA HIS A 431 -38.44 14.08 -5.20
C HIS A 431 -37.13 13.78 -4.48
N CYS A 432 -36.70 12.51 -4.43
CA CYS A 432 -35.38 12.14 -3.91
C CYS A 432 -34.25 12.87 -4.65
N HIS A 433 -34.36 13.04 -5.97
CA HIS A 433 -33.38 13.82 -6.75
C HIS A 433 -33.36 15.33 -6.46
N ASN A 434 -34.45 15.91 -5.94
CA ASN A 434 -34.60 17.36 -5.76
C ASN A 434 -34.39 17.83 -4.31
N ASP A 435 -34.76 17.01 -3.31
CA ASP A 435 -34.81 17.43 -1.90
C ASP A 435 -33.65 16.88 -1.06
N TYR A 436 -32.97 15.82 -1.51
CA TYR A 436 -31.71 15.36 -0.94
C TYR A 436 -30.57 15.88 -1.78
#